data_AF-A0A060C8V6-F1
#
_entry.id   AF-A0A060C8V6-F1
#
_cell.length_a   1.000
_cell.length_b   1.000
_cell.length_c   1.000
_cell.angle_alpha   90.00
_cell.angle_beta   90.00
_cell.angle_gamma   90.00
#
_symmetry.space_group_name_H-M   'P 1'
#
loop_
_entity.id
_entity.type
_entity.pdbx_description
1 polymer ?
#
loop_
_entity_poly.entity_id
_entity_poly.type
_entity_poly.pdbx_seq_one_letter_code
_entity_poly.pdbx_strand_id
1 'polypeptide(L)'
;RMHDYVVNELPALIEANFPAGDARSICGHSMGGHGALVAALKHPGRYRSVSAFAPIVAPSRVPWGEKAFAAYLGPNRDAWKAWDATELVRTAAEKLPILIDQGQADEFLDGQLKPWLLEEAALAASHPLVLRMQPGTTTATTSSQLH
;
A
#
# COMPACT_ATOMS: atom_id res chain seq x y z
N ARG A 1 -6.58 6.72 14.31
CA ARG A 1 -5.55 6.52 15.35
C ARG A 1 -4.22 6.09 14.73
N MET A 2 -4.01 4.83 14.28
CA MET A 2 -2.71 4.44 13.69
C MET A 2 -2.36 5.18 12.39
N HIS A 3 -3.34 5.35 11.49
CA HIS A 3 -3.13 6.13 10.26
C HIS A 3 -2.72 7.58 10.55
N ASP A 4 -3.38 8.25 11.51
CA ASP A 4 -3.09 9.64 11.85
C ASP A 4 -1.71 9.79 12.50
N TYR A 5 -1.30 8.78 13.28
CA TYR A 5 0.05 8.71 13.83
C TYR A 5 1.11 8.65 12.73
N VAL A 6 0.97 7.72 11.78
CA VAL A 6 1.93 7.52 10.68
C VAL A 6 1.96 8.72 9.75
N VAL A 7 0.80 9.29 9.43
CA VAL A 7 0.72 10.37 8.46
C VAL A 7 1.09 11.71 9.08
N ASN A 8 0.65 12.03 10.31
CA ASN A 8 0.81 13.37 10.88
C ASN A 8 1.79 13.43 12.07
N GLU A 9 1.54 12.65 13.12
CA GLU A 9 2.25 12.81 14.39
C GLU A 9 3.73 12.46 14.28
N LEU A 10 4.05 11.30 13.69
CA LEU A 10 5.43 10.84 13.54
C LEU A 10 6.24 11.75 12.60
N PRO A 11 5.75 12.13 11.40
CA PRO A 11 6.51 13.06 10.55
C PRO A 11 6.77 14.42 11.21
N ALA A 12 5.80 14.97 11.95
CA ALA A 12 5.99 16.22 12.68
C ALA A 12 7.09 16.09 13.76
N LEU A 13 7.15 14.96 14.47
CA LEU A 13 8.22 14.67 15.42
C LEU A 13 9.58 14.53 14.73
N ILE A 14 9.64 13.86 13.57
CA ILE A 14 10.89 13.69 12.81
C ILE A 14 11.42 15.05 12.35
N GLU A 15 10.57 15.88 11.76
CA GLU A 15 10.94 17.20 11.24
C GLU A 15 11.35 18.19 12.35
N ALA A 16 10.81 18.03 13.56
CA ALA A 16 11.19 18.84 14.70
C ALA A 16 12.54 18.44 15.34
N ASN A 17 12.97 17.18 15.20
CA ASN A 17 14.12 16.63 15.94
C ASN A 17 15.30 16.22 15.06
N PHE A 18 15.12 16.11 13.75
CA PHE A 18 16.14 15.70 12.80
C PHE A 18 16.20 16.70 11.63
N PRO A 19 17.32 16.80 10.91
CA PRO A 19 17.45 17.67 9.72
C PRO A 19 16.71 17.07 8.51
N ALA A 20 15.44 16.72 8.68
CA ALA A 20 14.54 16.26 7.63
C ALA A 20 13.83 17.47 6.98
N GLY A 21 13.67 17.43 5.66
CA GLY A 21 12.91 18.43 4.91
C GLY A 21 11.44 18.06 4.72
N ASP A 22 10.76 18.78 3.82
CA ASP A 22 9.37 18.52 3.44
C ASP A 22 9.21 17.38 2.39
N ALA A 23 10.32 16.92 1.82
CA ALA A 23 10.37 15.85 0.85
C ALA A 23 10.19 14.49 1.52
N ARG A 24 9.08 13.81 1.22
CA ARG A 24 8.72 12.52 1.81
C ARG A 24 8.44 11.47 0.74
N SER A 25 8.84 10.24 0.99
CA SER A 25 8.39 9.05 0.27
C SER A 25 8.03 8.00 1.31
N ILE A 26 7.12 7.09 0.97
CA ILE A 26 6.68 6.05 1.90
C ILE A 26 6.75 4.68 1.24
N CYS A 27 7.18 3.68 2.00
CA CYS A 27 7.14 2.31 1.56
C CYS A 27 6.74 1.37 2.69
N GLY A 28 6.40 0.14 2.33
CA GLY A 28 6.06 -0.87 3.32
C GLY A 28 5.94 -2.27 2.73
N HIS A 29 5.81 -3.25 3.61
CA HIS A 29 5.65 -4.66 3.26
C HIS A 29 4.27 -5.18 3.70
N SER A 30 3.59 -5.97 2.87
CA SER A 30 2.30 -6.61 3.22
C SER A 30 1.26 -5.63 3.76
N MET A 31 0.80 -5.78 5.00
CA MET A 31 -0.08 -4.82 5.67
C MET A 31 0.54 -3.40 5.78
N GLY A 32 1.86 -3.31 5.97
CA GLY A 32 2.57 -2.03 5.91
C GLY A 32 2.61 -1.45 4.49
N GLY A 33 2.69 -2.30 3.47
CA GLY A 33 2.61 -1.90 2.06
C GLY A 33 1.22 -1.36 1.71
N HIS A 34 0.18 -2.01 2.22
CA HIS A 34 -1.18 -1.48 2.19
C HIS A 34 -1.26 -0.08 2.83
N GLY A 35 -0.74 0.08 4.04
CA GLY A 35 -0.72 1.36 4.75
C GLY A 35 0.02 2.46 3.99
N ALA A 36 1.16 2.13 3.37
CA ALA A 36 1.93 3.05 2.54
C ALA A 36 1.12 3.55 1.34
N LEU A 37 0.46 2.64 0.61
CA LEU A 37 -0.40 2.98 -0.53
C LEU A 37 -1.58 3.86 -0.11
N VAL A 38 -2.27 3.51 0.98
CA VAL A 38 -3.40 4.29 1.49
C VAL A 38 -2.95 5.69 1.94
N ALA A 39 -1.82 5.79 2.65
CA ALA A 39 -1.27 7.07 3.06
C ALA A 39 -0.91 7.95 1.86
N ALA A 40 -0.30 7.39 0.82
CA ALA A 40 0.03 8.13 -0.40
C ALA A 40 -1.23 8.61 -1.15
N LEU A 41 -2.20 7.72 -1.37
CA LEU A 41 -3.39 8.01 -2.18
C LEU A 41 -4.40 8.94 -1.49
N LYS A 42 -4.46 8.93 -0.15
CA LYS A 42 -5.38 9.81 0.62
C LYS A 42 -4.82 11.19 0.91
N HIS A 43 -3.51 11.41 0.72
CA HIS A 43 -2.85 12.67 1.07
C HIS A 43 -2.08 13.23 -0.13
N PRO A 44 -2.79 13.67 -1.19
CA PRO A 44 -2.16 14.25 -2.36
C PRO A 44 -1.31 15.47 -1.97
N GLY A 45 -0.12 15.58 -2.58
CA GLY A 45 0.90 16.59 -2.32
C GLY A 45 1.84 16.25 -1.17
N ARG A 46 1.57 15.19 -0.39
CA ARG A 46 2.36 14.85 0.81
C ARG A 46 3.58 14.00 0.51
N TYR A 47 3.49 13.11 -0.48
CA TYR A 47 4.54 12.15 -0.81
C TYR A 47 4.96 12.31 -2.27
N ARG A 48 6.27 12.24 -2.54
CA ARG A 48 6.82 12.30 -3.91
C ARG A 48 6.73 10.96 -4.64
N SER A 49 6.70 9.86 -3.88
CA SER A 49 6.57 8.51 -4.41
C SER A 49 6.13 7.52 -3.33
N VAL A 50 5.56 6.40 -3.78
CA VAL A 50 5.24 5.27 -2.92
C VAL A 50 5.73 3.96 -3.54
N SER A 51 6.27 3.07 -2.71
CA SER A 51 6.56 1.70 -3.12
C SER A 51 6.08 0.67 -2.11
N ALA A 52 5.85 -0.56 -2.54
CA ALA A 52 5.51 -1.62 -1.60
C ALA A 52 6.00 -2.99 -2.05
N PHE A 53 6.32 -3.82 -1.05
CA PHE A 53 6.69 -5.21 -1.22
C PHE A 53 5.53 -6.11 -0.79
N ALA A 54 5.09 -6.99 -1.67
CA ALA A 54 4.00 -7.94 -1.41
C ALA A 54 2.77 -7.31 -0.72
N PRO A 55 2.24 -6.14 -1.17
CA PRO A 55 1.19 -5.42 -0.44
C PRO A 55 -0.16 -6.13 -0.49
N ILE A 56 -0.96 -5.94 0.57
CA ILE A 56 -2.40 -6.23 0.52
C ILE A 56 -3.09 -5.07 -0.23
N VAL A 57 -3.32 -5.21 -1.53
CA VAL A 57 -3.80 -4.06 -2.34
C VAL A 57 -5.31 -3.87 -2.33
N ALA A 58 -6.07 -4.94 -2.08
CA ALA A 58 -7.53 -4.95 -2.12
C ALA A 58 -8.12 -5.60 -0.85
N PRO A 59 -7.83 -5.07 0.36
CA PRO A 59 -8.31 -5.65 1.62
C PRO A 59 -9.83 -5.86 1.66
N SER A 60 -10.62 -5.03 0.97
CA SER A 60 -12.08 -5.20 0.90
C SER A 60 -12.51 -6.45 0.10
N ARG A 61 -11.59 -7.17 -0.53
CA ARG A 61 -11.85 -8.31 -1.43
C ARG A 61 -11.08 -9.58 -1.04
N VAL A 62 -10.46 -9.62 0.14
CA VAL A 62 -9.65 -10.76 0.62
C VAL A 62 -9.92 -11.08 2.10
N PRO A 63 -9.81 -12.35 2.53
CA PRO A 63 -10.26 -12.77 3.86
C PRO A 63 -9.63 -12.01 5.03
N TRP A 64 -8.33 -11.68 4.97
CA TRP A 64 -7.69 -10.91 6.04
C TRP A 64 -8.24 -9.50 6.15
N GLY A 65 -8.41 -8.82 5.02
CA GLY A 65 -8.93 -7.46 5.00
C GLY A 65 -10.43 -7.41 5.34
N GLU A 66 -11.23 -8.36 4.87
CA GLU A 66 -12.65 -8.43 5.25
C GLU A 66 -12.83 -8.64 6.76
N LYS A 67 -12.04 -9.55 7.36
CA LYS A 67 -12.04 -9.76 8.81
C LYS A 67 -11.62 -8.50 9.57
N ALA A 68 -10.53 -7.85 9.14
CA ALA A 68 -10.02 -6.66 9.81
C ALA A 68 -10.99 -5.46 9.66
N PHE A 69 -11.50 -5.20 8.47
CA PHE A 69 -12.42 -4.09 8.22
C PHE A 69 -13.76 -4.29 8.90
N ALA A 70 -14.31 -5.52 8.95
CA ALA A 70 -15.51 -5.79 9.73
C ALA A 70 -15.30 -5.46 11.22
N ALA A 71 -14.13 -5.80 11.77
CA ALA A 71 -13.81 -5.53 13.18
C ALA A 71 -13.56 -4.04 13.48
N TYR A 72 -12.88 -3.31 12.60
CA TYR A 72 -12.46 -1.92 12.85
C TYR A 72 -13.39 -0.85 12.28
N LEU A 73 -14.04 -1.12 11.15
CA LEU A 73 -14.87 -0.18 10.40
C LEU A 73 -16.36 -0.57 10.44
N GLY A 74 -16.68 -1.76 10.95
CA GLY A 74 -18.04 -2.31 10.97
C GLY A 74 -18.45 -2.94 9.64
N PRO A 75 -19.73 -3.37 9.51
CA PRO A 75 -20.21 -4.17 8.39
C PRO A 75 -20.44 -3.38 7.09
N ASN A 76 -20.38 -2.05 7.13
CA ASN A 76 -20.62 -1.21 5.95
C ASN A 76 -19.43 -1.28 4.98
N ARG A 77 -19.57 -2.09 3.92
CA ARG A 77 -18.52 -2.26 2.90
C ARG A 77 -18.23 -0.99 2.11
N ASP A 78 -19.17 -0.05 2.00
CA ASP A 78 -18.88 1.22 1.33
C ASP A 78 -17.87 2.07 2.11
N ALA A 79 -17.90 1.98 3.46
CA ALA A 79 -16.91 2.65 4.30
C ALA A 79 -15.50 2.08 4.12
N TRP A 80 -15.38 0.82 3.68
CA TRP A 80 -14.09 0.16 3.46
C TRP A 80 -13.34 0.70 2.25
N LYS A 81 -14.06 1.21 1.24
CA LYS A 81 -13.47 1.80 0.02
C LYS A 81 -12.51 2.95 0.34
N ALA A 82 -12.82 3.72 1.39
CA ALA A 82 -11.96 4.80 1.87
C ALA A 82 -10.62 4.32 2.45
N TRP A 83 -10.42 3.01 2.60
CA TRP A 83 -9.24 2.38 3.18
C TRP A 83 -8.71 1.26 2.29
N ASP A 84 -9.15 1.16 1.04
CA ASP A 84 -8.71 0.14 0.09
C ASP A 84 -7.90 0.79 -1.03
N ALA A 85 -6.64 0.40 -1.22
CA ALA A 85 -5.77 1.04 -2.20
C ALA A 85 -6.27 0.86 -3.65
N THR A 86 -6.90 -0.27 -3.95
CA THR A 86 -7.49 -0.56 -5.26
C THR A 86 -8.71 0.32 -5.54
N GLU A 87 -9.49 0.67 -4.51
CA GLU A 87 -10.60 1.60 -4.64
C GLU A 87 -10.11 3.05 -4.73
N LEU A 88 -9.15 3.43 -3.89
CA LEU A 88 -8.60 4.78 -3.83
C LEU A 88 -7.90 5.20 -5.13
N VAL A 89 -7.13 4.31 -5.76
CA VAL A 89 -6.39 4.64 -7.00
C VAL A 89 -7.33 5.01 -8.14
N ARG A 90 -8.56 4.46 -8.16
CA ARG A 90 -9.57 4.74 -9.21
C ARG A 90 -10.02 6.20 -9.21
N THR A 91 -9.98 6.85 -8.06
CA THR A 91 -10.46 8.23 -7.87
C THR A 91 -9.34 9.19 -7.47
N ALA A 92 -8.08 8.76 -7.54
CA ALA A 92 -6.94 9.57 -7.13
C ALA A 92 -6.77 10.80 -8.05
N ALA A 93 -6.80 11.99 -7.46
CA ALA A 93 -6.61 13.25 -8.19
C ALA A 93 -5.14 13.46 -8.60
N GLU A 94 -4.21 13.18 -7.68
CA GLU A 94 -2.77 13.16 -7.98
C GLU A 94 -2.35 11.79 -8.52
N LYS A 95 -1.42 11.81 -9.47
CA LYS A 95 -0.87 10.63 -10.14
C LYS A 95 0.61 10.46 -9.81
N LEU A 96 0.91 10.24 -8.52
CA LEU A 96 2.28 9.98 -8.08
C LEU A 96 2.76 8.58 -8.53
N PRO A 97 4.06 8.38 -8.79
CA PRO A 97 4.58 7.08 -9.19
C PRO A 97 4.41 6.01 -8.09
N ILE A 98 3.86 4.85 -8.48
CA ILE A 98 3.74 3.65 -7.63
C ILE A 98 4.66 2.54 -8.14
N LEU A 99 5.47 1.95 -7.26
CA LEU A 99 6.27 0.75 -7.54
C LEU A 99 5.86 -0.41 -6.63
N ILE A 100 5.47 -1.55 -7.20
CA ILE A 100 5.16 -2.78 -6.47
C ILE A 100 6.16 -3.87 -6.85
N ASP A 101 6.76 -4.51 -5.85
CA ASP A 101 7.50 -5.77 -6.00
C ASP A 101 6.71 -6.91 -5.36
N GLN A 102 6.49 -7.97 -6.12
CA GLN A 102 5.75 -9.14 -5.68
C GLN A 102 6.51 -10.43 -6.01
N GLY A 103 6.70 -11.30 -5.02
CA GLY A 103 7.19 -12.65 -5.27
C GLY A 103 6.13 -13.55 -5.91
N GLN A 104 6.48 -14.28 -6.96
CA GLN A 104 5.57 -15.23 -7.64
C GLN A 104 5.36 -16.52 -6.84
N ALA A 105 6.29 -16.88 -5.96
CA ALA A 105 6.19 -18.06 -5.10
C ALA A 105 5.61 -17.74 -3.71
N ASP A 106 5.04 -16.54 -3.55
CA ASP A 106 4.45 -16.09 -2.30
C ASP A 106 3.14 -16.84 -2.03
N GLU A 107 3.08 -17.55 -0.90
CA GLU A 107 1.91 -18.35 -0.50
C GLU A 107 0.63 -17.51 -0.30
N PHE A 108 0.77 -16.20 -0.08
CA PHE A 108 -0.35 -15.29 0.12
C PHE A 108 -0.80 -14.60 -1.18
N LEU A 109 -0.10 -14.83 -2.30
CA LEU A 109 -0.30 -14.12 -3.57
C LEU A 109 -1.77 -14.13 -4.02
N ASP A 110 -2.32 -15.33 -4.21
CA ASP A 110 -3.70 -15.52 -4.70
C ASP A 110 -4.76 -15.35 -3.60
N GLY A 111 -4.38 -15.54 -2.34
CA GLY A 111 -5.31 -15.50 -1.22
C GLY A 111 -5.55 -14.08 -0.68
N GLN A 112 -4.51 -13.27 -0.61
CA GLN A 112 -4.50 -12.02 0.17
C GLN A 112 -3.92 -10.82 -0.59
N LEU A 113 -2.88 -11.02 -1.40
CA LEU A 113 -2.11 -9.90 -1.95
C LEU A 113 -2.71 -9.37 -3.25
N LYS A 114 -2.93 -10.27 -4.22
CA LYS A 114 -3.60 -10.01 -5.51
C LYS A 114 -3.18 -8.69 -6.19
N PRO A 115 -1.89 -8.44 -6.43
CA PRO A 115 -1.41 -7.14 -6.92
C PRO A 115 -1.97 -6.73 -8.29
N TRP A 116 -2.37 -7.71 -9.13
CA TRP A 116 -3.03 -7.45 -10.41
C TRP A 116 -4.32 -6.63 -10.26
N LEU A 117 -5.03 -6.73 -9.14
CA LEU A 117 -6.23 -5.92 -8.91
C LEU A 117 -5.92 -4.42 -8.86
N LEU A 118 -4.78 -4.05 -8.28
CA LEU A 118 -4.32 -2.67 -8.23
C LEU A 118 -3.77 -2.22 -9.58
N GLU A 119 -3.03 -3.09 -10.28
CA GLU A 119 -2.53 -2.81 -11.62
C GLU A 119 -3.68 -2.51 -12.61
N GLU A 120 -4.72 -3.36 -12.62
CA GLU A 120 -5.92 -3.15 -13.42
C GLU A 120 -6.63 -1.83 -13.07
N ALA A 121 -6.76 -1.52 -11.78
CA ALA A 121 -7.38 -0.27 -11.32
C ALA A 121 -6.56 0.97 -11.70
N ALA A 122 -5.24 0.89 -11.54
CA ALA A 122 -4.32 1.97 -11.91
C ALA A 122 -4.34 2.20 -13.43
N LEU A 123 -4.30 1.13 -14.24
CA LEU A 123 -4.41 1.22 -15.69
C LEU A 123 -5.72 1.90 -16.11
N ALA A 124 -6.85 1.48 -15.54
CA ALA A 124 -8.16 2.08 -15.82
C ALA A 124 -8.24 3.58 -15.46
N ALA A 125 -7.54 4.00 -14.39
CA ALA A 125 -7.44 5.40 -13.97
C ALA A 125 -6.33 6.18 -14.70
N SER A 126 -5.56 5.53 -15.57
CA SER A 126 -4.32 6.06 -16.14
C SER A 126 -3.37 6.59 -15.06
N HIS A 127 -3.25 5.87 -13.94
CA HIS A 127 -2.37 6.17 -12.82
C HIS A 127 -1.05 5.42 -13.02
N PRO A 128 0.12 6.08 -12.88
CA PRO A 128 1.41 5.44 -13.12
C PRO A 128 1.70 4.39 -12.05
N LEU A 129 1.75 3.12 -12.47
CA LEU A 129 2.10 1.99 -11.61
C LEU A 129 3.03 1.05 -12.36
N VAL A 130 4.09 0.63 -11.70
CA VAL A 130 4.99 -0.44 -12.16
C VAL A 130 4.85 -1.63 -11.21
N LEU A 131 4.37 -2.75 -11.73
CA LEU A 131 4.35 -4.04 -11.02
C LEU A 131 5.50 -4.91 -11.51
N ARG A 132 6.34 -5.37 -10.58
CA ARG A 132 7.43 -6.31 -10.84
C ARG A 132 7.13 -7.64 -10.16
N MET A 133 6.89 -8.66 -10.97
CA MET A 133 6.71 -10.04 -10.51
C MET A 133 8.07 -10.75 -10.49
N GLN A 134 8.52 -11.17 -9.30
CA GLN A 134 9.83 -11.77 -9.05
C GLN A 134 9.73 -13.31 -9.02
N PRO A 135 10.30 -14.04 -10.00
CA PRO A 135 10.28 -15.50 -10.00
C PRO A 135 10.97 -16.10 -8.76
N GLY A 136 10.41 -17.18 -8.21
CA GLY A 136 11.02 -17.94 -7.10
C GLY A 136 11.12 -17.22 -5.75
N THR A 137 10.65 -15.97 -5.64
CA THR A 137 10.67 -15.19 -4.40
C THR A 137 9.39 -15.44 -3.60
N THR A 138 9.52 -15.67 -2.29
CA THR A 138 8.41 -15.74 -1.32
C THR A 138 8.44 -14.52 -0.38
N THR A 139 7.40 -14.33 0.44
CA THR A 139 7.39 -13.33 1.52
C THR A 139 8.57 -13.45 2.48
N ALA A 140 9.09 -14.66 2.71
CA ALA A 140 10.21 -14.92 3.62
C ALA A 140 11.60 -14.80 2.96
N THR A 141 11.69 -14.75 1.63
CA THR A 141 12.97 -14.89 0.91
C THR A 141 13.82 -13.61 0.87
N THR A 142 13.37 -12.50 1.48
CA THR A 142 14.17 -11.27 1.57
C THR A 142 15.43 -11.39 2.45
N SER A 143 15.71 -12.56 3.05
CA SER A 143 16.87 -12.76 3.92
C SER A 143 17.92 -13.77 3.44
N SER A 144 17.80 -14.43 2.28
CA SER A 144 18.69 -15.58 1.96
C SER A 144 19.50 -15.51 0.66
N GLN A 145 19.59 -14.35 -0.03
CA GLN A 145 20.41 -14.23 -1.25
C GLN A 145 21.53 -13.17 -1.17
N LEU A 146 22.01 -12.89 0.05
CA LEU A 146 23.27 -12.19 0.26
C LEU A 146 24.27 -13.16 0.91
N HIS A 147 24.77 -14.11 0.14
CA HIS A 147 25.97 -14.89 0.45
C HIS A 147 26.74 -15.16 -0.84
#